data_AF-A0A9Q1BQI1-F1
#
_entry.id   AF-A0A9Q1BQI1-F1
#
_cell.length_a   1.000
_cell.length_b   1.000
_cell.length_c   1.000
_cell.angle_alpha   90.00
_cell.angle_beta   90.00
_cell.angle_gamma   90.00
#
_symmetry.space_group_name_H-M   'P 1'
#
loop_
_entity.id
_entity.type
_entity.pdbx_description
1 polymer ?
#
loop_
_entity_poly.entity_id
_entity_poly.type
_entity_poly.pdbx_seq_one_letter_code
_entity_poly.pdbx_strand_id
1 'polypeptide(L)'
;MELLEKRFARKVNFVSERYTFRQRAQGQGESINTFISNLRELAKSCDFGQKHDEMIRDQLIEKTNSRKICERLLVEENLTLDKAITLPQRVEAALKDSSTFAGITGMNNYSNPVNVSFLQKSNSQGKSANFTTKRPARVQNNSSNFSDGRRCYRCNSSRHLANDPTCPANGEQCRNCKKIEHFARVCRSTKGKPTRS
;
A
#
# COMPACT_ATOMS: atom_id res chain seq x y z
N MET A 1 -11.60 -59.74 -3.99
CA MET A 1 -10.91 -58.50 -4.41
C MET A 1 -10.33 -57.69 -3.25
N GLU A 2 -10.72 -57.96 -2.00
CA GLU A 2 -10.35 -57.16 -0.80
C GLU A 2 -8.87 -57.26 -0.34
N LEU A 3 -8.14 -58.28 -0.80
CA LEU A 3 -6.74 -58.53 -0.40
C LEU A 3 -5.70 -57.71 -1.18
N LEU A 4 -6.04 -57.21 -2.36
CA LEU A 4 -5.14 -56.39 -3.18
C LEU A 4 -5.18 -54.92 -2.73
N GLU A 5 -6.34 -54.39 -2.38
CA GLU A 5 -6.49 -53.00 -1.90
C GLU A 5 -5.68 -52.76 -0.62
N LYS A 6 -5.64 -53.75 0.29
CA LYS A 6 -4.87 -53.66 1.54
C LYS A 6 -3.35 -53.72 1.34
N ARG A 7 -2.88 -54.29 0.23
CA ARG A 7 -1.45 -54.46 -0.09
C ARG A 7 -0.90 -53.31 -0.95
N PHE A 8 -1.77 -52.61 -1.67
CA PHE A 8 -1.42 -51.43 -2.49
C PHE A 8 -1.85 -50.09 -1.87
N ALA A 9 -2.54 -50.09 -0.73
CA ALA A 9 -2.72 -48.90 0.08
C ALA A 9 -1.35 -48.43 0.60
N ARG A 10 -0.73 -47.53 -0.16
CA ARG A 10 0.51 -46.84 0.23
C ARG A 10 0.22 -46.23 1.60
N LYS A 11 0.86 -46.76 2.66
CA LYS A 11 0.63 -46.30 4.03
C LYS A 11 1.10 -44.85 4.09
N VAL A 12 0.15 -43.92 4.05
CA VAL A 12 0.44 -42.49 4.04
C VAL A 12 1.10 -42.14 5.37
N ASN A 13 2.30 -41.58 5.31
CA ASN A 13 2.96 -41.08 6.50
C ASN A 13 2.43 -39.66 6.77
N PHE A 14 1.42 -39.54 7.62
CA PHE A 14 0.81 -38.25 7.95
C PHE A 14 1.84 -37.20 8.42
N VAL A 15 2.92 -37.62 9.11
CA VAL A 15 3.99 -36.69 9.52
C VAL A 15 4.71 -36.11 8.31
N SER A 16 5.00 -36.95 7.31
CA SER A 16 5.61 -36.52 6.05
C SER A 16 4.69 -35.60 5.25
N GLU A 17 3.40 -35.95 5.15
CA GLU A 17 2.41 -35.12 4.43
C GLU A 17 2.24 -33.75 5.11
N ARG A 18 2.13 -33.73 6.44
CA ARG A 18 2.06 -32.49 7.23
C ARG A 18 3.33 -31.66 7.06
N TYR A 19 4.51 -32.28 7.03
CA TYR A 19 5.75 -31.58 6.74
C TYR A 19 5.70 -30.90 5.36
N THR A 20 5.31 -31.65 4.32
CA THR A 20 5.14 -31.10 2.96
C THR A 20 4.15 -29.95 2.92
N PHE A 21 3.00 -30.10 3.58
CA PHE A 21 2.00 -29.04 3.73
C PHE A 21 2.59 -27.77 4.37
N ARG A 22 3.37 -27.92 5.46
CA ARG A 22 4.00 -26.78 6.16
C ARG A 22 5.07 -26.07 5.34
N GLN A 23 5.75 -26.79 4.47
CA GLN A 23 6.73 -26.21 3.54
C GLN A 23 6.09 -25.47 2.37
N ARG A 24 4.80 -25.67 2.12
CA ARG A 24 4.11 -25.02 1.01
C ARG A 24 3.92 -23.52 1.28
N ALA A 25 4.62 -22.70 0.52
CA ALA A 25 4.49 -21.24 0.50
C ALA A 25 4.11 -20.71 -0.87
N GLN A 26 3.41 -19.58 -0.93
CA GLN A 26 2.95 -18.98 -2.19
C GLN A 26 4.14 -18.76 -3.13
N GLY A 27 4.04 -19.24 -4.36
CA GLY A 27 5.09 -19.06 -5.37
C GLY A 27 5.18 -17.59 -5.83
N GLN A 28 6.33 -17.20 -6.39
CA GLN A 28 6.47 -15.87 -6.97
C GLN A 28 5.51 -15.72 -8.16
N GLY A 29 4.64 -14.70 -8.11
CA GLY A 29 3.61 -14.47 -9.13
C GLY A 29 2.43 -15.45 -9.10
N GLU A 30 2.39 -16.39 -8.15
CA GLU A 30 1.25 -17.28 -7.97
C GLU A 30 0.03 -16.50 -7.46
N SER A 31 -1.13 -16.68 -8.08
CA SER A 31 -2.39 -16.07 -7.59
C SER A 31 -2.83 -16.67 -6.25
N ILE A 32 -3.55 -15.91 -5.43
CA ILE A 32 -4.03 -16.44 -4.15
C ILE A 32 -4.92 -17.68 -4.32
N ASN A 33 -5.73 -17.71 -5.39
CA ASN A 33 -6.64 -18.83 -5.67
C ASN A 33 -5.88 -20.12 -5.96
N THR A 34 -4.83 -20.03 -6.78
CA THR A 34 -3.96 -21.18 -7.07
C THR A 34 -3.29 -21.68 -5.79
N PHE A 35 -2.81 -20.75 -4.96
CA PHE A 35 -2.18 -21.10 -3.69
C PHE A 35 -3.15 -21.83 -2.74
N ILE A 36 -4.36 -21.30 -2.55
CA ILE A 36 -5.41 -21.89 -1.71
C ILE A 36 -5.79 -23.29 -2.22
N SER A 37 -5.99 -23.45 -3.53
CA SER A 37 -6.32 -24.76 -4.13
C SER A 37 -5.22 -25.79 -3.85
N ASN A 38 -3.95 -25.40 -3.98
CA ASN A 38 -2.81 -26.27 -3.68
C ASN A 38 -2.72 -26.62 -2.19
N LEU A 39 -2.99 -25.67 -1.29
CA LEU A 39 -3.07 -25.95 0.15
C LEU A 39 -4.18 -26.96 0.47
N ARG A 40 -5.36 -26.80 -0.14
CA ARG A 40 -6.48 -27.74 0.02
C ARG A 40 -6.12 -29.13 -0.49
N GLU A 41 -5.40 -29.22 -1.61
CA GLU A 41 -4.97 -30.51 -2.17
C GLU A 41 -4.02 -31.24 -1.21
N LEU A 42 -3.01 -30.54 -0.69
CA LEU A 42 -2.05 -31.11 0.26
C LEU A 42 -2.69 -31.47 1.60
N ALA A 43 -3.70 -30.73 2.05
CA ALA A 43 -4.37 -31.00 3.32
C ALA A 43 -5.15 -32.34 3.32
N LYS A 44 -5.58 -32.85 2.14
CA LYS A 44 -6.34 -34.10 2.02
C LYS A 44 -5.61 -35.32 2.59
N SER A 45 -4.29 -35.38 2.46
CA SER A 45 -3.45 -36.48 2.92
C SER A 45 -2.89 -36.27 4.34
N CYS A 46 -3.17 -35.13 4.99
CA CYS A 46 -2.54 -34.75 6.26
C CYS A 46 -3.26 -35.27 7.52
N ASP A 47 -4.49 -35.79 7.37
CA ASP A 47 -5.34 -36.24 8.48
C ASP A 47 -5.43 -35.22 9.63
N PHE A 48 -5.85 -33.99 9.34
CA PHE A 48 -5.96 -32.91 10.34
C PHE A 48 -7.19 -33.04 11.25
N GLY A 49 -8.09 -33.99 10.98
CA GLY A 49 -9.34 -34.15 11.71
C GLY A 49 -10.18 -32.87 11.73
N GLN A 50 -10.72 -32.53 12.90
CA GLN A 50 -11.59 -31.36 13.09
C GLN A 50 -10.90 -30.02 12.82
N LYS A 51 -9.56 -29.98 12.89
CA LYS A 51 -8.77 -28.76 12.68
C LYS A 51 -8.36 -28.53 11.24
N HIS A 52 -8.88 -29.32 10.29
CA HIS A 52 -8.53 -29.22 8.87
C HIS A 52 -8.58 -27.77 8.35
N ASP A 53 -9.66 -27.06 8.64
CA ASP A 53 -9.85 -25.71 8.14
C ASP A 53 -8.96 -24.68 8.84
N GLU A 54 -8.71 -24.86 10.14
CA GLU A 54 -7.74 -24.06 10.91
C GLU A 54 -6.34 -24.21 10.33
N MET A 55 -5.92 -25.43 9.98
CA MET A 55 -4.58 -25.67 9.46
C MET A 55 -4.36 -25.00 8.10
N ILE A 56 -5.36 -25.03 7.22
CA ILE A 56 -5.32 -24.32 5.92
C ILE A 56 -5.28 -22.80 6.13
N ARG A 57 -6.15 -22.28 7.00
CA ARG A 57 -6.22 -20.86 7.32
C ARG A 57 -4.88 -20.35 7.85
N ASP A 58 -4.30 -21.04 8.83
CA ASP A 58 -3.07 -20.62 9.48
C ASP A 58 -1.89 -20.68 8.49
N GLN A 59 -1.83 -21.71 7.65
CA GLN A 59 -0.82 -21.83 6.60
C GLN A 59 -0.93 -20.72 5.53
N LEU A 60 -2.16 -20.34 5.16
CA LEU A 60 -2.43 -19.25 4.22
C LEU A 60 -1.90 -17.91 4.77
N ILE A 61 -2.15 -17.62 6.05
CA ILE A 61 -1.69 -16.39 6.70
C ILE A 61 -0.16 -16.36 6.78
N GLU A 62 0.46 -17.47 7.19
CA GLU A 62 1.90 -17.54 7.43
C GLU A 62 2.70 -17.48 6.12
N LYS A 63 2.21 -18.12 5.06
CA LYS A 63 2.99 -18.32 3.83
C LYS A 63 2.47 -17.58 2.60
N THR A 64 1.62 -16.56 2.77
CA THR A 64 1.29 -15.64 1.68
C THR A 64 2.42 -14.66 1.41
N ASN A 65 2.63 -14.31 0.14
CA ASN A 65 3.61 -13.29 -0.26
C ASN A 65 3.09 -11.86 -0.08
N SER A 66 1.77 -11.68 0.06
CA SER A 66 1.16 -10.36 0.16
C SER A 66 1.00 -9.94 1.61
N ARG A 67 1.89 -9.04 2.05
CA ARG A 67 1.82 -8.45 3.39
C ARG A 67 0.47 -7.78 3.68
N LYS A 68 -0.11 -7.10 2.68
CA LYS A 68 -1.43 -6.46 2.80
C LYS A 68 -2.54 -7.46 3.09
N ILE A 69 -2.48 -8.64 2.47
CA ILE A 69 -3.44 -9.71 2.70
C ILE A 69 -3.26 -10.28 4.11
N CYS A 70 -2.02 -10.58 4.51
CA CYS A 70 -1.69 -11.06 5.86
C CYS A 70 -2.20 -10.10 6.95
N GLU A 71 -1.86 -8.81 6.84
CA GLU A 71 -2.32 -7.77 7.79
C GLU A 71 -3.84 -7.68 7.85
N ARG A 72 -4.53 -7.77 6.71
CA ARG A 72 -6.00 -7.72 6.68
C ARG A 72 -6.64 -8.92 7.37
N LEU A 73 -6.07 -10.11 7.20
CA LEU A 73 -6.56 -11.33 7.83
C LEU A 73 -6.34 -11.33 9.35
N LEU A 74 -5.20 -10.83 9.82
CA LEU A 74 -4.85 -10.80 11.24
C LEU A 74 -5.69 -9.86 12.10
N VAL A 75 -6.40 -8.91 11.47
CA VAL A 75 -7.28 -7.96 12.16
C VAL A 75 -8.68 -8.54 12.42
N GLU A 76 -9.05 -9.63 11.75
CA GLU A 76 -10.38 -10.24 11.89
C GLU A 76 -10.49 -11.08 13.17
N GLU A 77 -11.40 -10.71 14.07
CA GLU A 77 -11.57 -11.37 15.39
C GLU A 77 -12.01 -12.84 15.30
N ASN A 78 -12.87 -13.16 14.31
CA ASN A 78 -13.42 -14.49 14.11
C ASN A 78 -13.18 -14.94 12.66
N LEU A 79 -11.90 -15.18 12.37
CA LEU A 79 -11.45 -15.55 11.04
C LEU A 79 -11.71 -17.05 10.77
N THR A 80 -12.72 -17.32 9.95
CA THR A 80 -13.00 -18.65 9.40
C THR A 80 -12.22 -18.88 8.11
N LEU A 81 -12.10 -20.14 7.66
CA LEU A 81 -11.46 -20.46 6.38
C LEU A 81 -12.16 -19.75 5.21
N ASP A 82 -13.49 -19.69 5.20
CA ASP A 82 -14.25 -19.01 4.14
C ASP A 82 -13.94 -17.51 4.05
N LYS A 83 -13.85 -16.83 5.20
CA LYS A 83 -13.42 -15.43 5.24
C LYS A 83 -11.97 -15.29 4.80
N ALA A 84 -11.11 -16.21 5.22
CA ALA A 84 -9.70 -16.24 4.85
C ALA A 84 -9.47 -16.49 3.35
N ILE A 85 -10.46 -17.02 2.63
CA ILE A 85 -10.42 -17.19 1.17
C ILE A 85 -11.03 -15.97 0.46
N THR A 86 -12.18 -15.51 0.95
CA THR A 86 -12.95 -14.43 0.30
C THR A 86 -12.26 -13.07 0.39
N LEU A 87 -11.66 -12.74 1.55
CA LEU A 87 -11.00 -11.46 1.75
C LEU A 87 -9.78 -11.26 0.82
N PRO A 88 -8.82 -12.18 0.73
CA PRO A 88 -7.70 -12.07 -0.21
C PRO A 88 -8.14 -11.92 -1.67
N GLN A 89 -9.15 -12.68 -2.09
CA GLN A 89 -9.70 -12.60 -3.45
C GLN A 89 -10.22 -11.20 -3.78
N ARG A 90 -10.95 -10.58 -2.85
CA ARG A 90 -11.44 -9.20 -3.00
C ARG A 90 -10.30 -8.19 -3.07
N VAL A 91 -9.25 -8.39 -2.27
CA VAL A 91 -8.06 -7.53 -2.29
C VAL A 91 -7.33 -7.65 -3.62
N GLU A 92 -7.09 -8.87 -4.12
CA GLU A 92 -6.45 -9.07 -5.43
C GLU A 92 -7.28 -8.49 -6.58
N ALA A 93 -8.60 -8.70 -6.57
CA ALA A 93 -9.50 -8.12 -7.57
C ALA A 93 -9.43 -6.58 -7.58
N ALA A 94 -9.54 -5.95 -6.41
CA ALA A 94 -9.46 -4.49 -6.30
C ALA A 94 -8.10 -3.94 -6.78
N LEU A 95 -6.99 -4.65 -6.51
CA LEU A 95 -5.66 -4.27 -6.99
C LEU A 95 -5.54 -4.41 -8.51
N LYS A 96 -6.10 -5.48 -9.09
CA LYS A 96 -6.12 -5.70 -10.53
C LYS A 96 -6.94 -4.62 -11.26
N ASP A 97 -8.12 -4.30 -10.74
CA ASP A 97 -9.01 -3.28 -11.31
C ASP A 97 -8.40 -1.87 -11.23
N SER A 98 -7.72 -1.56 -10.12
CA SER A 98 -7.01 -0.29 -9.96
C SER A 98 -5.85 -0.12 -10.94
N SER A 99 -5.18 -1.21 -11.32
CA SER A 99 -4.07 -1.18 -12.27
C SER A 99 -4.54 -1.12 -13.73
N THR A 100 -5.71 -1.69 -14.06
CA THR A 100 -6.39 -1.43 -15.35
C THR A 100 -6.93 -0.01 -15.45
N PHE A 101 -7.45 0.58 -14.37
CA PHE A 101 -7.96 1.95 -14.39
C PHE A 101 -6.85 2.99 -14.58
N ALA A 102 -5.69 2.81 -13.94
CA ALA A 102 -4.53 3.68 -14.13
C ALA A 102 -3.97 3.67 -15.57
N GLY A 103 -4.24 2.61 -16.35
CA GLY A 103 -3.89 2.51 -17.76
C GLY A 103 -4.80 3.30 -18.72
N ILE A 104 -5.99 3.72 -18.28
CA ILE A 104 -6.98 4.42 -19.13
C ILE A 104 -6.88 5.95 -19.00
N THR A 105 -6.32 6.48 -17.90
CA THR A 105 -6.05 7.93 -17.70
C THR A 105 -4.86 8.47 -18.51
N GLY A 106 -4.56 7.85 -19.65
CA GLY A 106 -3.51 8.24 -20.59
C GLY A 106 -3.99 9.08 -21.78
N MET A 107 -5.28 9.44 -21.89
CA MET A 107 -5.77 10.27 -23.00
C MET A 107 -6.88 11.25 -22.58
N ASN A 108 -6.66 12.50 -22.99
CA ASN A 108 -7.58 13.63 -23.16
C ASN A 108 -7.75 14.70 -22.06
N ASN A 109 -7.19 15.86 -22.44
CA ASN A 109 -7.55 17.24 -22.12
C ASN A 109 -9.07 17.51 -22.20
N TYR A 110 -9.47 18.57 -21.48
CA TYR A 110 -10.80 19.22 -21.40
C TYR A 110 -11.76 18.72 -20.32
N SER A 111 -11.79 19.44 -19.20
CA SER A 111 -13.05 19.85 -18.55
C SER A 111 -12.77 20.90 -17.46
N ASN A 112 -13.45 22.03 -17.59
CA ASN A 112 -13.52 23.10 -16.58
C ASN A 112 -14.05 22.54 -15.24
N PRO A 113 -13.47 22.90 -14.09
CA PRO A 113 -14.08 22.56 -12.81
C PRO A 113 -15.28 23.47 -12.55
N VAL A 114 -16.48 22.91 -12.63
CA VAL A 114 -17.71 23.49 -12.09
C VAL A 114 -17.57 23.49 -10.56
N ASN A 115 -17.57 24.68 -9.96
CA ASN A 115 -17.41 24.86 -8.52
C ASN A 115 -18.78 24.70 -7.84
N VAL A 116 -19.03 23.54 -7.22
CA VAL A 116 -20.20 23.33 -6.36
C VAL A 116 -19.77 23.60 -4.93
N SER A 117 -20.12 24.79 -4.43
CA SER A 117 -19.94 25.19 -3.04
C SER A 117 -20.94 24.44 -2.15
N PHE A 118 -20.45 23.51 -1.32
CA PHE A 118 -21.20 22.96 -0.20
C PHE A 118 -21.01 23.85 1.02
N LEU A 119 -22.11 24.46 1.51
CA LEU A 119 -22.12 25.21 2.77
C LEU A 119 -21.98 24.24 3.95
N GLN A 120 -21.00 24.47 4.82
CA GLN A 120 -21.12 24.10 6.23
C GLN A 120 -20.76 25.27 7.15
N LYS A 121 -21.81 25.69 7.86
CA LYS A 121 -21.86 26.69 8.93
C LYS A 121 -20.81 26.40 10.01
N SER A 122 -20.04 27.42 10.37
CA SER A 122 -19.32 27.49 11.64
C SER A 122 -20.24 28.09 12.71
N ASN A 123 -20.50 27.33 13.78
CA ASN A 123 -20.96 27.88 15.04
C ASN A 123 -19.77 27.96 16.00
N SER A 124 -19.58 29.14 16.54
CA SER A 124 -18.53 29.57 17.45
C SER A 124 -18.85 29.21 18.91
N GLN A 125 -17.77 28.97 19.68
CA GLN A 125 -17.57 29.03 21.13
C GLN A 125 -16.63 27.86 21.47
N GLY A 126 -15.35 28.05 21.79
CA GLY A 126 -14.77 29.02 22.71
C GLY A 126 -14.18 28.22 23.87
N LYS A 127 -12.85 28.24 24.04
CA LYS A 127 -12.13 28.40 25.32
C LYS A 127 -10.64 28.07 25.18
N SER A 128 -9.90 28.97 25.80
CA SER A 128 -8.46 29.03 25.97
C SER A 128 -7.90 27.81 26.72
N ALA A 129 -6.74 27.32 26.31
CA ALA A 129 -5.78 26.69 27.21
C ALA A 129 -4.36 26.89 26.66
N ASN A 130 -3.59 27.69 27.39
CA ASN A 130 -2.15 27.83 27.24
C ASN A 130 -1.48 26.46 27.39
N PHE A 131 -0.70 26.02 26.40
CA PHE A 131 0.35 25.03 26.64
C PHE A 131 1.64 25.38 25.92
N THR A 132 2.63 25.63 26.75
CA THR A 132 4.03 25.91 26.46
C THR A 132 4.69 24.78 25.66
N THR A 133 5.31 25.18 24.55
CA THR A 133 6.58 24.68 24.01
C THR A 133 7.07 23.31 24.49
N LYS A 134 6.83 22.25 23.70
CA LYS A 134 7.83 21.18 23.46
C LYS A 134 7.69 20.66 22.03
N ARG A 135 8.62 21.03 21.17
CA ARG A 135 8.85 20.39 19.85
C ARG A 135 9.38 18.97 20.13
N PRO A 136 8.81 17.89 19.58
CA PRO A 136 9.58 16.67 19.44
C PRO A 136 10.54 16.83 18.26
N ALA A 137 11.78 16.40 18.48
CA ALA A 137 12.86 16.44 17.53
C ALA A 137 12.50 15.69 16.24
N ARG A 138 12.78 16.32 15.11
CA ARG A 138 12.70 15.72 13.78
C ARG A 138 13.77 14.64 13.68
N VAL A 139 13.37 13.37 13.83
CA VAL A 139 14.20 12.22 13.50
C VAL A 139 14.51 12.28 12.01
N GLN A 140 15.79 12.48 11.69
CA GLN A 140 16.30 12.37 10.33
C GLN A 140 16.37 10.89 10.00
N ASN A 141 15.52 10.41 9.11
CA ASN A 141 15.78 9.16 8.41
C ASN A 141 16.02 9.47 6.94
N ASN A 142 17.30 9.33 6.57
CA ASN A 142 17.78 9.24 5.21
C ASN A 142 17.24 7.95 4.60
N SER A 143 16.29 8.07 3.67
CA SER A 143 15.95 7.00 2.73
C SER A 143 15.47 7.66 1.45
N SER A 144 16.39 7.70 0.49
CA SER A 144 16.21 8.15 -0.88
C SER A 144 15.28 7.19 -1.62
N ASN A 145 13.97 7.44 -1.54
CA ASN A 145 12.99 6.86 -2.45
C ASN A 145 12.17 8.00 -3.07
N PHE A 146 12.43 8.27 -4.35
CA PHE A 146 11.72 9.24 -5.17
C PHE A 146 10.30 8.73 -5.47
N SER A 147 9.39 8.84 -4.49
CA SER A 147 7.97 8.51 -4.71
C SER A 147 7.03 9.21 -3.73
N ASP A 148 7.51 10.20 -2.99
CA ASP A 148 6.74 10.86 -1.93
C ASP A 148 6.47 12.32 -2.30
N GLY A 149 5.62 12.56 -3.31
CA GLY A 149 4.93 13.84 -3.58
C GLY A 149 5.75 15.14 -3.60
N ARG A 150 7.09 15.06 -3.53
CA ARG A 150 7.98 16.16 -3.18
C ARG A 150 8.30 16.93 -4.44
N ARG A 151 7.65 18.09 -4.56
CA ARG A 151 7.90 19.05 -5.63
C ARG A 151 9.17 19.84 -5.34
N CYS A 152 9.96 20.12 -6.37
CA CYS A 152 11.11 21.00 -6.31
C CYS A 152 10.71 22.35 -5.67
N TYR A 153 11.35 22.75 -4.58
CA TYR A 153 11.00 24.01 -3.90
C TYR A 153 11.46 25.26 -4.66
N ARG A 154 12.29 25.12 -5.70
CA ARG A 154 12.78 26.22 -6.56
C ARG A 154 11.88 26.49 -7.76
N CYS A 155 11.34 25.44 -8.38
CA CYS A 155 10.54 25.55 -9.60
C CYS A 155 9.16 24.89 -9.51
N ASN A 156 8.80 24.20 -8.43
CA ASN A 156 7.57 23.40 -8.26
C ASN A 156 7.41 22.18 -9.19
N SER A 157 8.48 21.74 -9.87
CA SER A 157 8.47 20.52 -10.70
C SER A 157 8.35 19.27 -9.84
N SER A 158 7.59 18.28 -10.30
CA SER A 158 7.56 16.93 -9.71
C SER A 158 8.60 15.98 -10.33
N ARG A 159 9.31 16.40 -11.39
CA ARG A 159 10.28 15.57 -12.12
C ARG A 159 11.66 15.50 -11.46
N HIS A 160 11.97 16.46 -10.60
CA HIS A 160 13.26 16.54 -9.90
C HIS A 160 13.12 17.20 -8.53
N LEU A 161 14.16 17.06 -7.70
CA LEU A 161 14.31 17.82 -6.47
C LEU A 161 15.16 19.07 -6.72
N ALA A 162 15.11 20.05 -5.82
CA ALA A 162 15.77 21.33 -6.01
C ALA A 162 17.31 21.31 -6.06
N ASN A 163 17.94 20.20 -5.68
CA ASN A 163 19.38 20.02 -5.79
C ASN A 163 19.79 19.53 -7.19
N ASP A 164 18.83 19.32 -8.09
CA ASP A 164 19.10 18.92 -9.46
C ASP A 164 19.71 20.08 -10.27
N PRO A 165 20.90 19.90 -10.87
CA PRO A 165 21.56 20.94 -11.66
C PRO A 165 20.76 21.35 -12.90
N THR A 166 19.84 20.49 -13.38
CA THR A 166 18.95 20.75 -14.52
C THR A 166 17.69 21.53 -14.14
N CYS A 167 17.59 21.99 -12.88
CA CYS A 167 16.43 22.77 -12.44
C CYS A 167 16.31 24.07 -13.26
N PRO A 168 15.16 24.33 -13.92
CA PRO A 168 14.95 25.55 -14.70
C PRO A 168 14.98 26.84 -13.88
N ALA A 169 14.94 26.73 -12.55
CA ALA A 169 15.01 27.87 -11.64
C ALA A 169 16.44 28.12 -11.11
N ASN A 170 17.42 27.32 -11.53
CA ASN A 170 18.83 27.53 -11.22
C ASN A 170 19.32 28.80 -11.93
N GLY A 171 19.90 29.75 -11.19
CA GLY A 171 20.34 31.06 -11.71
C GLY A 171 19.22 32.08 -11.98
N GLU A 172 17.94 31.70 -11.87
CA GLU A 172 16.81 32.57 -12.22
C GLU A 172 16.47 33.54 -11.10
N GLN A 173 16.30 34.82 -11.44
CA GLN A 173 15.97 35.87 -10.47
C GLN A 173 14.45 35.92 -10.19
N CYS A 174 14.08 35.74 -8.93
CA CYS A 174 12.70 35.83 -8.49
C CYS A 174 12.14 37.25 -8.63
N ARG A 175 11.07 37.40 -9.42
CA ARG A 175 10.38 38.70 -9.60
C ARG A 175 9.75 39.28 -8.33
N ASN A 176 9.53 38.47 -7.28
CA ASN A 176 8.86 38.91 -6.06
C ASN A 176 9.85 39.37 -4.97
N CYS A 177 11.02 38.73 -4.84
CA CYS A 177 12.00 39.06 -3.80
C CYS A 177 13.40 39.42 -4.33
N LYS A 178 13.58 39.44 -5.65
CA LYS A 178 14.83 39.74 -6.36
C LYS A 178 16.01 38.81 -6.03
N LYS A 179 15.81 37.73 -5.27
CA LYS A 179 16.81 36.69 -5.01
C LYS A 179 16.84 35.66 -6.15
N ILE A 180 18.00 35.10 -6.42
CA ILE A 180 18.19 34.04 -7.43
C ILE A 180 17.72 32.66 -6.91
N GLU A 181 17.76 31.63 -7.76
CA GLU A 181 17.52 30.21 -7.45
C GLU A 181 16.05 29.78 -7.28
N HIS A 182 15.05 30.62 -7.58
CA HIS A 182 13.64 30.20 -7.52
C HIS A 182 12.68 31.09 -8.32
N PHE A 183 11.54 30.54 -8.73
CA PHE A 183 10.47 31.30 -9.39
C PHE A 183 9.57 32.06 -8.41
N ALA A 184 8.99 33.16 -8.90
CA ALA A 184 8.04 33.98 -8.14
C ALA A 184 6.85 33.17 -7.60
N ARG A 185 6.38 32.15 -8.35
CA ARG A 185 5.27 31.27 -7.96
C ARG A 185 5.52 30.42 -6.71
N VAL A 186 6.77 30.16 -6.35
CA VAL A 186 7.16 29.41 -5.13
C VAL A 186 7.85 30.31 -4.09
N CYS A 187 7.84 31.62 -4.32
CA CYS A 187 8.48 32.57 -3.43
C CYS A 187 7.80 32.56 -2.07
N ARG A 188 8.57 32.26 -1.01
CA ARG A 188 8.10 32.27 0.38
C ARG A 188 8.37 33.60 1.10
N SER A 189 8.93 34.58 0.40
CA SER A 189 9.13 35.91 0.97
C SER A 189 7.80 36.65 1.00
N THR A 190 7.42 37.16 2.17
CA THR A 190 6.33 38.11 2.33
C THR A 190 6.62 39.30 1.43
N LYS A 191 5.70 39.65 0.51
CA LYS A 191 5.88 40.72 -0.48
C LYS A 191 6.49 41.96 0.19
N GLY A 192 7.73 42.29 -0.19
CA GLY A 192 8.33 43.56 0.18
C GLY A 192 7.54 44.68 -0.49
N LYS A 193 7.18 45.72 0.27
CA LYS A 193 6.54 46.94 -0.26
C LYS A 193 7.36 47.46 -1.46
N PRO A 194 6.72 47.96 -2.52
CA PRO A 194 7.44 48.51 -3.66
C PRO A 194 8.15 49.78 -3.22
N THR A 195 9.48 49.78 -3.20
CA THR A 195 10.26 51.02 -3.16
C THR A 195 10.37 51.53 -4.59
N ARG A 196 9.77 52.70 -4.81
CA ARG A 196 9.78 53.46 -6.05
C ARG A 196 11.12 54.22 -6.13
N SER A 197 11.83 54.08 -7.24
CA SER A 197 12.87 55.02 -7.68
C SER A 197 12.75 55.10 -9.19
#